data_AF-A0A7W1HFM8-F1
#
_entry.id   AF-A0A7W1HFM8-F1
#
_cell.length_a   1.000
_cell.length_b   1.000
_cell.length_c   1.000
_cell.angle_alpha   90.00
_cell.angle_beta   90.00
_cell.angle_gamma   90.00
#
_symmetry.space_group_name_H-M   'P 1'
#
loop_
_entity.id
_entity.type
_entity.pdbx_description
1 polymer ?
#
loop_
_entity_poly.entity_id
_entity_poly.type
_entity_poly.pdbx_seq_one_letter_code
_entity_poly.pdbx_strand_id
1 'polypeptide(L)'
;MDLGSTTNYLSGKILLNPRDAEFYITYVAATITTHTSDPKWAEAVGYKVLKPDDLMEIGNLVGLDARENCFFDLESSLKIVLLVKEKSLFITFGAKDSFYSEVEDDQKTFTGLRQLQQIASNITGGVPLAYRKAADFVARLKAWEHFHKFKLECVAQSFGGSIAQYVGLKYELPTVIFCSLAVGVGLQQDLGNEALLKANQILTHIAVAGDFISDSSFFNTVEKILSTFSIKTPANFGIGKIIPSAYPHDDVRTHGYVLGSFLKHAGLEDASTPEELQKILQNQELSKNQH
;
A
#
# COMPACT_ATOMS: atom_id res chain seq x y z
N MET A 1 9.59 -17.65 -25.79
CA MET A 1 8.13 -17.45 -25.67
C MET A 1 7.92 -15.96 -25.57
N ASP A 2 7.22 -15.42 -26.55
CA ASP A 2 6.89 -14.01 -26.64
C ASP A 2 5.91 -13.69 -25.50
N LEU A 3 6.37 -12.94 -24.49
CA LEU A 3 5.54 -12.46 -23.40
C LEU A 3 4.68 -11.34 -23.97
N GLY A 4 3.63 -11.72 -24.70
CA GLY A 4 2.66 -10.80 -25.28
C GLY A 4 2.25 -9.76 -24.25
N SER A 5 2.74 -8.53 -24.46
CA SER A 5 2.29 -7.28 -23.81
C SER A 5 1.86 -7.41 -22.35
N THR A 6 2.70 -7.95 -21.46
CA THR A 6 2.50 -7.80 -20.01
C THR A 6 2.85 -6.37 -19.62
N THR A 7 1.89 -5.50 -19.88
CA THR A 7 1.73 -4.08 -19.51
C THR A 7 2.77 -3.49 -18.55
N ASN A 8 3.56 -2.61 -19.14
CA ASN A 8 4.45 -1.60 -18.54
C ASN A 8 3.61 -0.43 -17.96
N TYR A 9 4.05 0.18 -16.86
CA TYR A 9 3.39 1.23 -16.03
C TYR A 9 1.94 1.51 -16.41
N LEU A 10 0.99 0.87 -15.71
CA LEU A 10 -0.42 1.27 -15.62
C LEU A 10 -0.98 1.93 -16.90
N SER A 11 -0.64 1.41 -18.08
CA SER A 11 -0.98 2.05 -19.33
C SER A 11 -2.44 1.69 -19.61
N GLY A 12 -3.28 2.71 -19.78
CA GLY A 12 -4.73 2.50 -19.82
C GLY A 12 -5.40 2.42 -18.44
N LYS A 13 -4.98 3.25 -17.48
CA LYS A 13 -5.70 3.41 -16.20
C LYS A 13 -7.18 3.69 -16.45
N ILE A 14 -8.05 2.97 -15.73
CA ILE A 14 -9.49 3.17 -15.79
C ILE A 14 -9.85 4.28 -14.79
N LEU A 15 -10.54 5.32 -15.26
CA LEU A 15 -11.08 6.34 -14.36
C LEU A 15 -12.09 5.67 -13.41
N LEU A 16 -11.82 5.75 -12.11
CA LEU A 16 -12.72 5.23 -11.10
C LEU A 16 -13.93 6.16 -11.00
N ASN A 17 -15.15 5.61 -10.95
CA ASN A 17 -16.34 6.45 -10.76
C ASN A 17 -16.45 6.91 -9.28
N PRO A 18 -17.19 7.99 -8.99
CA PRO A 18 -17.35 8.51 -7.62
C PRO A 18 -17.86 7.50 -6.59
N ARG A 19 -18.80 6.63 -6.98
CA ARG A 19 -19.39 5.62 -6.09
C ARG A 19 -18.38 4.55 -5.70
N ASP A 20 -17.57 4.10 -6.64
CA ASP A 20 -16.49 3.15 -6.36
C ASP A 20 -15.37 3.79 -5.54
N ALA A 21 -15.11 5.10 -5.74
CA ALA A 21 -14.14 5.83 -4.93
C ALA A 21 -14.55 5.86 -3.45
N GLU A 22 -15.85 6.03 -3.18
CA GLU A 22 -16.40 5.95 -1.82
C GLU A 22 -16.04 4.62 -1.13
N PHE A 23 -16.17 3.49 -1.84
CA PHE A 23 -15.79 2.18 -1.31
C PHE A 23 -14.31 2.11 -0.90
N TYR A 24 -13.41 2.75 -1.64
CA TYR A 24 -11.97 2.73 -1.33
C TYR A 24 -11.56 3.69 -0.22
N ILE A 25 -12.43 4.59 0.26
CA ILE A 25 -12.13 5.45 1.42
C ILE A 25 -11.70 4.62 2.63
N THR A 26 -12.36 3.47 2.86
CA THR A 26 -12.01 2.59 3.99
C THR A 26 -10.59 2.01 3.82
N TYR A 27 -10.22 1.64 2.60
CA TYR A 27 -8.88 1.14 2.30
C TYR A 27 -7.82 2.24 2.46
N VAL A 28 -8.11 3.49 2.09
CA VAL A 28 -7.18 4.60 2.31
C VAL A 28 -7.03 4.93 3.80
N ALA A 29 -8.09 4.89 4.58
CA ALA A 29 -8.00 5.08 6.03
C ALA A 29 -7.11 4.00 6.71
N ALA A 30 -7.15 2.76 6.21
CA ALA A 30 -6.24 1.70 6.63
C ALA A 30 -4.76 2.03 6.33
N THR A 31 -4.44 2.64 5.18
CA THR A 31 -3.06 3.05 4.89
C THR A 31 -2.60 4.20 5.79
N ILE A 32 -3.46 5.17 6.08
CA ILE A 32 -3.16 6.29 6.97
C ILE A 32 -2.88 5.82 8.40
N THR A 33 -3.68 4.86 8.89
CA THR A 33 -3.47 4.22 10.21
C THR A 33 -2.03 3.70 10.33
N THR A 34 -1.52 3.10 9.26
CA THR A 34 -0.17 2.52 9.23
C THR A 34 0.91 3.60 9.17
N HIS A 35 0.64 4.69 8.45
CA HIS A 35 1.58 5.80 8.35
C HIS A 35 1.72 6.54 9.69
N THR A 36 0.60 6.80 10.35
CA THR A 36 0.53 7.63 11.57
C THR A 36 0.65 6.83 12.87
N SER A 37 0.42 5.51 12.84
CA SER A 37 0.20 4.69 14.05
C SER A 37 -1.01 5.10 14.90
N ASP A 38 -1.91 5.92 14.34
CA ASP A 38 -3.14 6.32 15.01
C ASP A 38 -4.30 5.37 14.62
N PRO A 39 -4.78 4.49 15.53
CA PRO A 39 -5.84 3.53 15.26
C PRO A 39 -7.18 4.21 14.91
N LYS A 40 -7.39 5.47 15.33
CA LYS A 40 -8.65 6.17 15.12
C LYS A 40 -9.04 6.32 13.66
N TRP A 41 -8.06 6.45 12.75
CA TRP A 41 -8.33 6.49 11.31
C TRP A 41 -9.01 5.21 10.82
N ALA A 42 -8.55 4.05 11.28
CA ALA A 42 -9.13 2.76 10.96
C ALA A 42 -10.50 2.59 11.64
N GLU A 43 -10.61 2.99 12.90
CA GLU A 43 -11.84 2.87 13.69
C GLU A 43 -12.98 3.73 13.11
N ALA A 44 -12.67 4.91 12.58
CA ALA A 44 -13.63 5.79 11.91
C ALA A 44 -14.37 5.13 10.73
N VAL A 45 -13.77 4.10 10.13
CA VAL A 45 -14.34 3.32 9.01
C VAL A 45 -14.65 1.86 9.38
N GLY A 46 -14.68 1.55 10.68
CA GLY A 46 -15.11 0.27 11.23
C GLY A 46 -14.05 -0.85 11.24
N TYR A 47 -12.75 -0.53 11.11
CA TYR A 47 -11.70 -1.50 11.41
C TYR A 47 -11.43 -1.60 12.91
N LYS A 48 -10.95 -2.75 13.34
CA LYS A 48 -10.29 -2.95 14.63
C LYS A 48 -8.80 -3.19 14.38
N VAL A 49 -7.92 -2.43 15.04
CA VAL A 49 -6.49 -2.70 15.04
C VAL A 49 -6.18 -3.92 15.93
N LEU A 50 -5.46 -4.91 15.40
CA LEU A 50 -4.93 -6.00 16.19
C LEU A 50 -3.63 -5.57 16.88
N LYS A 51 -3.57 -5.78 18.19
CA LYS A 51 -2.40 -5.42 18.98
C LYS A 51 -1.27 -6.43 18.73
N PRO A 52 -0.05 -5.97 18.43
CA PRO A 52 1.10 -6.86 18.21
C PRO A 52 1.41 -7.78 19.39
N ASP A 53 1.09 -7.37 20.62
CA ASP A 53 1.27 -8.17 21.84
C ASP A 53 0.50 -9.49 21.80
N ASP A 54 -0.66 -9.52 21.12
CA ASP A 54 -1.44 -10.74 20.93
C ASP A 54 -0.77 -11.73 19.95
N LEU A 55 0.29 -11.28 19.26
CA LEU A 55 0.90 -11.92 18.09
C LEU A 55 2.44 -11.94 18.15
N MET A 56 3.03 -11.73 19.34
CA MET A 56 4.49 -11.59 19.53
C MET A 56 5.28 -12.76 18.94
N GLU A 57 4.75 -13.98 18.99
CA GLU A 57 5.43 -15.16 18.44
C GLU A 57 5.76 -15.00 16.95
N ILE A 58 4.84 -14.46 16.14
CA ILE A 58 5.12 -14.21 14.72
C ILE A 58 6.19 -13.13 14.54
N GLY A 59 6.03 -11.99 15.23
CA GLY A 59 6.96 -10.85 15.10
C GLY A 59 8.39 -11.21 15.48
N ASN A 60 8.57 -11.90 16.61
CA ASN A 60 9.88 -12.32 17.10
C ASN A 60 10.59 -13.26 16.11
N LEU A 61 9.84 -14.15 15.45
CA LEU A 61 10.40 -15.11 14.49
C LEU A 61 10.88 -14.48 13.17
N VAL A 62 10.56 -13.22 12.92
CA VAL A 62 11.04 -12.45 11.75
C VAL A 62 11.87 -11.23 12.14
N GLY A 63 12.18 -11.08 13.43
CA GLY A 63 12.93 -9.95 13.96
C GLY A 63 12.21 -8.62 13.74
N LEU A 64 10.93 -8.58 14.10
CA LEU A 64 10.12 -7.36 14.20
C LEU A 64 9.73 -7.14 15.67
N ASP A 65 9.94 -5.92 16.16
CA ASP A 65 9.53 -5.51 17.50
C ASP A 65 8.03 -5.24 17.54
N ALA A 66 7.36 -5.74 18.56
CA ALA A 66 5.99 -5.35 18.89
C ALA A 66 5.99 -3.92 19.47
N ARG A 67 5.20 -3.03 18.86
CA ARG A 67 4.89 -1.68 19.36
C ARG A 67 3.40 -1.59 19.70
N GLU A 68 2.96 -0.45 20.21
CA GLU A 68 1.58 -0.29 20.70
C GLU A 68 0.52 -0.65 19.63
N ASN A 69 0.75 -0.26 18.37
CA ASN A 69 -0.22 -0.43 17.28
C ASN A 69 0.37 -1.14 16.04
N CYS A 70 1.67 -1.47 16.04
CA CYS A 70 2.33 -2.02 14.86
C CYS A 70 3.50 -2.95 15.19
N PHE A 71 3.88 -3.79 14.23
CA PHE A 71 5.22 -4.38 14.20
C PHE A 71 6.19 -3.43 13.52
N PHE A 72 7.38 -3.24 14.08
CA PHE A 72 8.39 -2.36 13.52
C PHE A 72 9.79 -2.98 13.58
N ASP A 73 10.62 -2.72 12.57
CA ASP A 73 12.03 -3.07 12.58
C ASP A 73 12.91 -1.89 12.17
N LEU A 74 13.78 -1.47 13.08
CA LEU A 74 14.69 -0.35 12.89
C LEU A 74 15.73 -0.60 11.78
N GLU A 75 16.09 -1.85 11.51
CA GLU A 75 17.07 -2.19 10.48
C GLU A 75 16.50 -2.03 9.07
N SER A 76 15.35 -2.65 8.81
CA SER A 76 14.71 -2.59 7.51
C SER A 76 13.79 -1.40 7.32
N SER A 77 13.48 -0.66 8.39
CA SER A 77 12.41 0.36 8.47
C SER A 77 11.01 -0.19 8.14
N LEU A 78 10.84 -1.51 8.19
CA LEU A 78 9.57 -2.17 7.91
C LEU A 78 8.60 -1.90 9.07
N LYS A 79 7.42 -1.40 8.70
CA LYS A 79 6.30 -1.20 9.61
C LYS A 79 5.09 -1.97 9.10
N ILE A 80 4.44 -2.73 9.97
CA ILE A 80 3.24 -3.52 9.64
C ILE A 80 2.15 -3.23 10.65
N VAL A 81 0.95 -2.89 10.18
CA VAL A 81 -0.26 -2.83 11.01
C VAL A 81 -1.23 -3.91 10.53
N LEU A 82 -1.95 -4.52 11.48
CA LEU A 82 -2.94 -5.55 11.21
C LEU A 82 -4.32 -5.02 11.58
N LEU A 83 -5.26 -5.05 10.63
CA LEU A 83 -6.61 -4.52 10.80
C LEU A 83 -7.63 -5.61 10.52
N VAL A 84 -8.60 -5.77 11.39
CA VAL A 84 -9.73 -6.69 11.17
C VAL A 84 -10.97 -5.87 10.83
N LYS A 85 -11.67 -6.28 9.78
CA LYS A 85 -13.03 -5.83 9.49
C LYS A 85 -13.81 -7.01 8.95
N GLU A 86 -14.93 -7.31 9.61
CA GLU A 86 -15.77 -8.47 9.31
C GLU A 86 -14.96 -9.79 9.32
N LYS A 87 -14.95 -10.53 8.21
CA LYS A 87 -14.19 -11.78 8.02
C LYS A 87 -12.88 -11.57 7.27
N SER A 88 -12.40 -10.33 7.15
CA SER A 88 -11.14 -10.01 6.50
C SER A 88 -10.10 -9.50 7.51
N LEU A 89 -8.86 -9.92 7.31
CA LEU A 89 -7.67 -9.39 7.98
C LEU A 89 -6.82 -8.68 6.94
N PHE A 90 -6.67 -7.38 7.12
CA PHE A 90 -5.90 -6.49 6.26
C PHE A 90 -4.51 -6.33 6.84
N ILE A 91 -3.52 -6.58 6.01
CA ILE A 91 -2.10 -6.43 6.29
C ILE A 91 -1.65 -5.16 5.59
N THR A 92 -1.20 -4.19 6.38
CA THR A 92 -0.76 -2.91 5.85
C THR A 92 0.73 -2.71 6.05
N PHE A 93 1.35 -1.99 5.13
CA PHE A 93 2.78 -1.72 5.16
C PHE A 93 3.05 -0.22 5.16
N GLY A 94 4.01 0.20 5.97
CA GLY A 94 4.39 1.60 6.13
C GLY A 94 4.90 2.25 4.84
N ALA A 95 4.41 3.45 4.55
CA ALA A 95 4.92 4.31 3.47
C ALA A 95 6.32 4.87 3.80
N LYS A 96 6.89 5.65 2.87
CA LYS A 96 8.08 6.46 3.17
C LYS A 96 7.81 7.34 4.39
N ASP A 97 8.79 7.45 5.28
CA ASP A 97 8.74 8.24 6.53
C ASP A 97 7.72 7.76 7.59
N SER A 98 6.97 6.68 7.34
CA SER A 98 6.03 6.10 8.33
C SER A 98 6.69 5.61 9.62
N PHE A 99 8.02 5.48 9.63
CA PHE A 99 8.81 5.11 10.80
C PHE A 99 8.95 6.26 11.81
N TYR A 100 8.61 7.51 11.45
CA TYR A 100 8.75 8.66 12.35
C TYR A 100 7.96 8.56 13.65
N SER A 101 6.88 7.77 13.67
CA SER A 101 6.10 7.47 14.88
C SER A 101 6.75 6.40 15.78
N GLU A 102 7.73 5.66 15.27
CA GLU A 102 8.29 4.48 15.94
C GLU A 102 9.72 4.69 16.44
N VAL A 103 10.32 5.83 16.11
CA VAL A 103 11.72 6.14 16.42
C VAL A 103 11.86 7.52 17.04
N GLU A 104 12.86 7.65 17.91
CA GLU A 104 13.25 8.93 18.51
C GLU A 104 13.85 9.88 17.47
N ASP A 105 13.87 11.18 17.77
CA ASP A 105 14.31 12.23 16.83
C ASP A 105 15.73 12.02 16.30
N ASP A 106 16.65 11.53 17.15
CA ASP A 106 18.04 11.26 16.79
C ASP A 106 18.20 10.04 15.84
N GLN A 107 17.21 9.15 15.80
CA GLN A 107 17.18 7.98 14.92
C GLN A 107 16.54 8.29 13.55
N LYS A 108 15.75 9.36 13.43
CA LYS A 108 14.96 9.66 12.21
C LYS A 108 15.82 9.80 10.95
N THR A 109 16.94 10.52 11.03
CA THR A 109 17.83 10.72 9.87
C THR A 109 18.44 9.39 9.42
N PHE A 110 18.93 8.58 10.36
CA PHE A 110 19.58 7.31 10.05
C PHE A 110 18.61 6.29 9.47
N THR A 111 17.42 6.15 10.07
CA THR A 111 16.36 5.28 9.56
C THR A 111 15.85 5.74 8.19
N GLY A 112 15.75 7.05 7.98
CA GLY A 112 15.40 7.63 6.68
C GLY A 112 16.41 7.29 5.59
N LEU A 113 17.71 7.40 5.89
CA LEU A 113 18.78 6.99 4.96
C LEU A 113 18.71 5.50 4.63
N ARG A 114 18.45 4.64 5.62
CA ARG A 114 18.24 3.19 5.40
C ARG A 114 17.04 2.93 4.50
N GLN A 115 15.91 3.58 4.74
CA GLN A 115 14.74 3.43 3.89
C GLN A 115 15.01 3.86 2.44
N LEU A 116 15.74 4.96 2.25
CA LEU A 116 16.20 5.40 0.92
C LEU A 116 17.13 4.36 0.26
N GLN A 117 18.01 3.71 1.02
CA GLN A 117 18.83 2.61 0.51
C GLN A 117 17.98 1.40 0.09
N GLN A 118 16.92 1.04 0.85
CA GLN A 118 16.00 -0.03 0.48
C GLN A 118 15.24 0.32 -0.82
N ILE A 119 14.76 1.57 -0.95
CA ILE A 119 14.09 2.07 -2.17
C ILE A 119 15.05 2.04 -3.36
N ALA A 120 16.27 2.55 -3.19
CA ALA A 120 17.29 2.52 -4.24
C ALA A 120 17.62 1.08 -4.65
N SER A 121 17.83 0.18 -3.67
CA SER A 121 18.08 -1.24 -3.91
C SER A 121 16.95 -1.88 -4.71
N ASN A 122 15.69 -1.61 -4.37
CA ASN A 122 14.53 -2.06 -5.14
C ASN A 122 14.65 -1.59 -6.61
N ILE A 123 14.81 -0.29 -6.83
CA ILE A 123 14.86 0.32 -8.17
C ILE A 123 16.03 -0.24 -9.00
N THR A 124 17.19 -0.47 -8.38
CA THR A 124 18.40 -0.98 -9.05
C THR A 124 18.43 -2.51 -9.18
N GLY A 125 17.36 -3.22 -8.83
CA GLY A 125 17.23 -4.66 -9.05
C GLY A 125 17.73 -5.56 -7.92
N GLY A 126 17.90 -5.02 -6.70
CA GLY A 126 18.07 -5.80 -5.49
C GLY A 126 16.74 -6.34 -4.94
N VAL A 127 16.84 -7.18 -3.90
CA VAL A 127 15.71 -7.67 -3.10
C VAL A 127 15.90 -7.14 -1.67
N PRO A 128 15.31 -5.98 -1.34
CA PRO A 128 15.61 -5.29 -0.09
C PRO A 128 15.11 -6.04 1.14
N LEU A 129 15.75 -5.83 2.30
CA LEU A 129 15.48 -6.61 3.52
C LEU A 129 14.03 -6.48 3.98
N ALA A 130 13.43 -5.29 3.86
CA ALA A 130 12.03 -5.04 4.20
C ALA A 130 11.07 -5.97 3.44
N TYR A 131 11.34 -6.26 2.17
CA TYR A 131 10.47 -7.13 1.36
C TYR A 131 10.56 -8.58 1.81
N ARG A 132 11.77 -9.06 2.16
CA ARG A 132 11.99 -10.42 2.68
C ARG A 132 11.29 -10.60 4.03
N LYS A 133 11.51 -9.69 4.98
CA LYS A 133 10.84 -9.73 6.30
C LYS A 133 9.32 -9.66 6.17
N ALA A 134 8.79 -8.81 5.29
CA ALA A 134 7.36 -8.72 5.03
C ALA A 134 6.79 -10.04 4.47
N ALA A 135 7.50 -10.66 3.52
CA ALA A 135 7.10 -11.95 2.97
C ALA A 135 7.12 -13.05 4.03
N ASP A 136 8.18 -13.14 4.82
CA ASP A 136 8.31 -14.14 5.90
C ASP A 136 7.23 -13.95 6.98
N PHE A 137 6.92 -12.70 7.33
CA PHE A 137 5.84 -12.37 8.26
C PHE A 137 4.49 -12.88 7.74
N VAL A 138 4.17 -12.60 6.48
CA VAL A 138 2.92 -13.05 5.86
C VAL A 138 2.85 -14.56 5.68
N ALA A 139 3.96 -15.23 5.35
CA ALA A 139 4.02 -16.68 5.30
C ALA A 139 3.63 -17.31 6.64
N ARG A 140 4.18 -16.79 7.74
CA ARG A 140 3.87 -17.25 9.10
C ARG A 140 2.43 -16.94 9.49
N LEU A 141 1.94 -15.75 9.15
CA LEU A 141 0.56 -15.36 9.39
C LEU A 141 -0.43 -16.31 8.69
N LYS A 142 -0.15 -16.69 7.43
CA LYS A 142 -0.94 -17.69 6.67
C LYS A 142 -0.87 -19.09 7.29
N ALA A 143 0.28 -19.48 7.82
CA ALA A 143 0.46 -20.80 8.42
C ALA A 143 -0.24 -20.94 9.78
N TRP A 144 -0.54 -19.83 10.46
CA TRP A 144 -1.12 -19.88 11.80
C TRP A 144 -2.62 -20.13 11.77
N GLU A 145 -3.05 -21.23 12.38
CA GLU A 145 -4.44 -21.72 12.38
C GLU A 145 -5.45 -20.65 12.83
N HIS A 146 -5.07 -19.79 13.79
CA HIS A 146 -5.93 -18.70 14.26
C HIS A 146 -6.44 -17.80 13.13
N PHE A 147 -5.64 -17.62 12.08
CA PHE A 147 -5.95 -16.72 10.97
C PHE A 147 -6.66 -17.38 9.79
N HIS A 148 -6.84 -18.71 9.79
CA HIS A 148 -7.54 -19.42 8.71
C HIS A 148 -9.02 -19.05 8.58
N LYS A 149 -9.61 -18.51 9.66
CA LYS A 149 -10.99 -17.99 9.65
C LYS A 149 -11.15 -16.66 8.90
N PHE A 150 -10.04 -15.99 8.57
CA PHE A 150 -10.05 -14.70 7.89
C PHE A 150 -9.61 -14.82 6.44
N LYS A 151 -10.21 -13.99 5.58
CA LYS A 151 -9.65 -13.67 4.27
C LYS A 151 -8.51 -12.66 4.46
N LEU A 152 -7.31 -13.03 4.05
CA LEU A 152 -6.13 -12.17 4.14
C LEU A 152 -6.05 -11.25 2.92
N GLU A 153 -5.85 -9.96 3.16
CA GLU A 153 -5.78 -8.92 2.12
C GLU A 153 -4.63 -7.96 2.43
N CYS A 154 -3.99 -7.40 1.41
CA CYS A 154 -2.96 -6.37 1.58
C CYS A 154 -3.50 -4.99 1.19
N VAL A 155 -3.16 -3.97 1.96
CA VAL A 155 -3.47 -2.58 1.59
C VAL A 155 -2.38 -1.62 2.00
N ALA A 156 -1.88 -0.80 1.08
CA ALA A 156 -0.78 0.12 1.38
C ALA A 156 -0.66 1.27 0.38
N GLN A 157 0.16 2.26 0.72
CA GLN A 157 0.44 3.44 -0.11
C GLN A 157 1.93 3.61 -0.34
N SER A 158 2.32 4.25 -1.45
CA SER A 158 3.71 4.69 -1.69
C SER A 158 4.70 3.53 -1.62
N PHE A 159 5.78 3.65 -0.83
CA PHE A 159 6.75 2.57 -0.59
C PHE A 159 6.11 1.30 -0.01
N GLY A 160 5.21 1.45 0.97
CA GLY A 160 4.43 0.34 1.50
C GLY A 160 3.60 -0.36 0.43
N GLY A 161 3.11 0.39 -0.56
CA GLY A 161 2.43 -0.14 -1.74
C GLY A 161 3.31 -1.08 -2.58
N SER A 162 4.61 -0.78 -2.70
CA SER A 162 5.56 -1.68 -3.39
C SER A 162 5.77 -2.99 -2.62
N ILE A 163 5.87 -2.90 -1.29
CA ILE A 163 5.99 -4.09 -0.41
C ILE A 163 4.72 -4.94 -0.49
N ALA A 164 3.54 -4.31 -0.38
CA ALA A 164 2.25 -4.97 -0.49
C ALA A 164 2.08 -5.68 -1.83
N GLN A 165 2.51 -5.05 -2.93
CA GLN A 165 2.48 -5.64 -4.27
C GLN A 165 3.30 -6.94 -4.33
N TYR A 166 4.54 -6.88 -3.85
CA TYR A 166 5.43 -8.03 -3.82
C TYR A 166 4.85 -9.18 -2.98
N VAL A 167 4.41 -8.89 -1.76
CA VAL A 167 3.82 -9.88 -0.85
C VAL A 167 2.50 -10.44 -1.41
N GLY A 168 1.65 -9.58 -1.97
CA GLY A 168 0.39 -9.94 -2.59
C GLY A 168 0.56 -10.92 -3.75
N LEU A 169 1.53 -10.68 -4.63
CA LEU A 169 1.86 -11.61 -5.71
C LEU A 169 2.48 -12.91 -5.19
N LYS A 170 3.41 -12.82 -4.24
CA LYS A 170 4.13 -13.99 -3.72
C LYS A 170 3.22 -15.00 -3.01
N TYR A 171 2.17 -14.52 -2.35
CA TYR A 171 1.25 -15.35 -1.57
C TYR A 171 -0.19 -15.35 -2.10
N GLU A 172 -0.40 -14.85 -3.30
CA GLU A 172 -1.71 -14.77 -3.96
C GLU A 172 -2.79 -14.11 -3.08
N LEU A 173 -2.46 -12.99 -2.44
CA LEU A 173 -3.36 -12.25 -1.56
C LEU A 173 -3.99 -11.06 -2.28
N PRO A 174 -5.33 -10.91 -2.28
CA PRO A 174 -5.99 -9.72 -2.80
C PRO A 174 -5.36 -8.44 -2.23
N THR A 175 -4.96 -7.53 -3.11
CA THR A 175 -4.16 -6.37 -2.73
C THR A 175 -4.66 -5.10 -3.41
N VAL A 176 -4.89 -4.06 -2.61
CA VAL A 176 -5.26 -2.72 -3.09
C VAL A 176 -4.17 -1.75 -2.69
N ILE A 177 -3.58 -1.03 -3.65
CA ILE A 177 -2.45 -0.14 -3.39
C ILE A 177 -2.61 1.21 -4.04
N PHE A 178 -2.18 2.23 -3.31
CA PHE A 178 -2.39 3.64 -3.65
C PHE A 178 -1.07 4.35 -3.93
N CYS A 179 -0.99 5.07 -5.05
CA CYS A 179 0.19 5.85 -5.44
C CYS A 179 1.52 5.11 -5.21
N SER A 180 1.59 3.83 -5.58
CA SER A 180 2.66 2.93 -5.14
C SER A 180 3.94 3.08 -5.94
N LEU A 181 5.08 2.89 -5.26
CA LEU A 181 6.35 2.61 -5.95
C LEU A 181 6.28 1.28 -6.69
N ALA A 182 6.94 1.22 -7.85
CA ALA A 182 7.04 0.01 -8.66
C ALA A 182 7.84 -1.11 -7.97
N VAL A 183 7.57 -2.35 -8.35
CA VAL A 183 8.37 -3.52 -7.95
C VAL A 183 9.56 -3.62 -8.90
N GLY A 184 10.77 -3.58 -8.34
CA GLY A 184 12.03 -3.62 -9.07
C GLY A 184 12.33 -4.98 -9.71
N VAL A 185 13.29 -4.98 -10.63
CA VAL A 185 13.60 -6.16 -11.46
C VAL A 185 14.05 -7.37 -10.62
N GLY A 186 14.79 -7.16 -9.53
CA GLY A 186 15.21 -8.25 -8.64
C GLY A 186 14.03 -8.93 -7.95
N LEU A 187 13.05 -8.14 -7.50
CA LEU A 187 11.81 -8.66 -6.93
C LEU A 187 10.95 -9.37 -7.98
N GLN A 188 10.88 -8.85 -9.21
CA GLN A 188 10.20 -9.53 -10.32
C GLN A 188 10.83 -10.88 -10.63
N GLN A 189 12.16 -10.98 -10.59
CA GLN A 189 12.88 -12.24 -10.77
C GLN A 189 12.58 -13.23 -9.64
N ASP A 190 12.55 -12.76 -8.39
CA ASP A 190 12.21 -13.57 -7.21
C ASP A 190 10.75 -14.09 -7.27
N LEU A 191 9.80 -13.29 -7.76
CA LEU A 191 8.40 -13.68 -7.95
C LEU A 191 8.23 -14.73 -9.05
N GLY A 192 9.06 -14.67 -10.10
CA GLY A 192 8.92 -15.51 -11.29
C GLY A 192 7.72 -15.13 -12.17
N ASN A 193 7.72 -15.61 -13.42
CA ASN A 193 6.73 -15.20 -14.42
C ASN A 193 5.29 -15.63 -14.07
N GLU A 194 5.11 -16.77 -13.40
CA GLU A 194 3.76 -17.27 -13.07
C GLU A 194 3.01 -16.32 -12.14
N ALA A 195 3.67 -15.83 -11.08
CA ALA A 195 3.08 -14.86 -10.17
C ALA A 195 2.71 -13.56 -10.89
N LEU A 196 3.61 -13.06 -11.76
CA LEU A 196 3.36 -11.84 -12.53
C LEU A 196 2.17 -11.95 -13.48
N LEU A 197 1.95 -13.13 -14.09
CA LEU A 197 0.79 -13.37 -14.98
C LEU A 197 -0.55 -13.34 -14.23
N LYS A 198 -0.56 -13.67 -12.93
CA LYS A 198 -1.77 -13.63 -12.09
C LYS A 198 -2.08 -12.24 -11.56
N ALA A 199 -1.22 -11.24 -11.78
CA ALA A 199 -1.33 -9.92 -11.17
C ALA A 199 -2.68 -9.23 -11.39
N ASN A 200 -3.28 -9.32 -12.58
CA ASN A 200 -4.57 -8.70 -12.87
C ASN A 200 -5.75 -9.28 -12.08
N GLN A 201 -5.58 -10.46 -11.48
CA GLN A 201 -6.61 -11.10 -10.65
C GLN A 201 -6.47 -10.72 -9.16
N ILE A 202 -5.29 -10.25 -8.76
CA ILE A 202 -4.89 -10.13 -7.36
C ILE A 202 -4.66 -8.66 -6.96
N LEU A 203 -4.12 -7.86 -7.88
CA LEU A 203 -3.65 -6.50 -7.61
C LEU A 203 -4.57 -5.44 -8.25
N THR A 204 -4.99 -4.48 -7.44
CA THR A 204 -5.58 -3.22 -7.89
C THR A 204 -4.69 -2.05 -7.49
N HIS A 205 -4.19 -1.33 -8.49
CA HIS A 205 -3.47 -0.08 -8.32
C HIS A 205 -4.40 1.10 -8.50
N ILE A 206 -4.40 2.06 -7.57
CA ILE A 206 -5.14 3.30 -7.72
C ILE A 206 -4.17 4.48 -7.60
N ALA A 207 -3.98 5.18 -8.71
CA ALA A 207 -3.19 6.41 -8.75
C ALA A 207 -4.09 7.63 -8.56
N VAL A 208 -3.49 8.71 -8.05
CA VAL A 208 -4.09 10.06 -8.13
C VAL A 208 -3.48 10.76 -9.33
N ALA A 209 -4.30 11.44 -10.14
CA ALA A 209 -3.83 12.14 -11.33
C ALA A 209 -2.80 13.20 -10.98
N GLY A 210 -1.65 13.20 -11.68
CA GLY A 210 -0.52 14.08 -11.39
C GLY A 210 0.41 13.59 -10.28
N ASP A 211 0.20 12.38 -9.74
CA ASP A 211 1.12 11.77 -8.78
C ASP A 211 2.51 11.54 -9.40
N PHE A 212 3.56 12.11 -8.79
CA PHE A 212 4.92 12.09 -9.34
C PHE A 212 5.59 10.70 -9.31
N ILE A 213 5.00 9.72 -8.63
CA ILE A 213 5.48 8.34 -8.59
C ILE A 213 4.71 7.48 -9.58
N SER A 214 3.41 7.34 -9.40
CA SER A 214 2.54 6.39 -10.09
C SER A 214 1.84 6.95 -11.34
N ASP A 215 1.93 8.26 -11.58
CA ASP A 215 1.37 8.95 -12.75
C ASP A 215 2.38 9.86 -13.47
N SER A 216 3.68 9.60 -13.28
CA SER A 216 4.75 10.37 -13.92
C SER A 216 4.92 10.03 -15.40
N SER A 217 4.75 11.04 -16.25
CA SER A 217 4.95 10.95 -17.70
C SER A 217 6.40 10.58 -18.07
N PHE A 218 7.38 10.99 -17.25
CA PHE A 218 8.78 10.68 -17.45
C PHE A 218 9.05 9.18 -17.26
N PHE A 219 8.62 8.60 -16.14
CA PHE A 219 8.80 7.16 -15.88
C PHE A 219 8.08 6.32 -16.95
N ASN A 220 6.86 6.71 -17.33
CA ASN A 220 6.11 6.06 -18.40
C ASN A 220 6.86 6.08 -19.75
N THR A 221 7.53 7.18 -20.07
CA THR A 221 8.27 7.32 -21.35
C THR A 221 9.55 6.50 -21.35
N VAL A 222 10.33 6.59 -20.27
CA VAL A 222 11.59 5.85 -20.12
C VAL A 222 11.33 4.35 -20.18
N GLU A 223 10.31 3.88 -19.48
CA GLU A 223 9.93 2.47 -19.49
C GLU A 223 9.50 1.99 -20.88
N LYS A 224 8.68 2.77 -21.60
CA LYS A 224 8.30 2.44 -22.99
C LYS A 224 9.53 2.26 -23.88
N ILE A 225 10.51 3.16 -23.78
CA ILE A 225 11.76 3.07 -24.54
C ILE A 225 12.53 1.80 -24.15
N LEU A 226 12.77 1.58 -22.86
CA LEU A 226 13.53 0.42 -22.37
C LEU A 226 12.85 -0.91 -22.71
N SER A 227 11.52 -0.97 -22.63
CA SER A 227 10.75 -2.15 -23.01
C SER A 227 10.85 -2.47 -24.50
N THR A 228 11.01 -1.46 -25.36
CA THR A 228 11.23 -1.65 -26.81
C THR A 228 12.53 -2.43 -27.06
N PHE A 229 13.52 -2.29 -26.18
CA PHE A 229 14.79 -3.02 -26.24
C PHE A 229 14.79 -4.31 -25.39
N SER A 230 13.62 -4.78 -24.94
CA SER A 230 13.48 -5.95 -24.04
C SER A 230 14.25 -5.83 -22.73
N ILE A 231 14.56 -4.60 -22.30
CA ILE A 231 15.22 -4.34 -21.02
C ILE A 231 14.13 -4.33 -19.95
N LYS A 232 14.20 -5.28 -19.01
CA LYS A 232 13.28 -5.31 -17.86
C LYS A 232 13.52 -4.10 -16.96
N THR A 233 12.43 -3.45 -16.56
CA THR A 233 12.41 -2.26 -15.71
C THR A 233 11.53 -2.48 -14.49
N PRO A 234 11.70 -1.70 -13.41
CA PRO A 234 10.72 -1.66 -12.34
C PRO A 234 9.32 -1.40 -12.90
N ALA A 235 8.34 -2.20 -12.48
CA ALA A 235 6.98 -2.14 -13.01
C ALA A 235 5.93 -2.30 -11.90
N ASN A 236 4.74 -1.76 -12.14
CA ASN A 236 3.54 -2.01 -11.34
C ASN A 236 2.67 -2.99 -12.10
N PHE A 237 2.26 -4.09 -11.46
CA PHE A 237 1.47 -5.15 -12.09
C PHE A 237 0.02 -5.13 -11.61
N GLY A 238 -0.93 -5.48 -12.48
CA GLY A 238 -2.34 -5.59 -12.10
C GLY A 238 -3.24 -4.54 -12.75
N ILE A 239 -4.46 -4.41 -12.22
CA ILE A 239 -5.45 -3.48 -12.74
C ILE A 239 -5.10 -2.06 -12.30
N GLY A 240 -4.86 -1.18 -13.28
CA GLY A 240 -4.65 0.25 -13.04
C GLY A 240 -5.95 1.05 -13.03
N LYS A 241 -6.16 1.81 -11.97
CA LYS A 241 -7.24 2.79 -11.81
C LYS A 241 -6.65 4.16 -11.51
N ILE A 242 -7.42 5.21 -11.79
CA ILE A 242 -7.04 6.59 -11.51
C ILE A 242 -8.23 7.39 -10.95
N ILE A 243 -7.94 8.32 -10.06
CA ILE A 243 -8.88 9.37 -9.62
C ILE A 243 -8.29 10.76 -9.88
N PRO A 244 -9.10 11.82 -10.02
CA PRO A 244 -8.61 13.19 -10.06
C PRO A 244 -7.93 13.59 -8.74
N SER A 245 -6.91 14.46 -8.82
CA SER A 245 -6.31 15.06 -7.62
C SER A 245 -7.22 16.16 -7.06
N ALA A 246 -7.36 16.18 -5.73
CA ALA A 246 -7.95 17.34 -5.04
C ALA A 246 -7.02 18.56 -5.02
N TYR A 247 -5.71 18.35 -5.27
CA TYR A 247 -4.63 19.31 -5.11
C TYR A 247 -3.85 19.48 -6.42
N PRO A 248 -4.50 19.96 -7.50
CA PRO A 248 -3.79 20.19 -8.76
C PRO A 248 -2.65 21.17 -8.51
N HIS A 249 -1.45 20.86 -9.03
CA HIS A 249 -0.20 21.64 -8.89
C HIS A 249 0.56 21.49 -7.57
N ASP A 250 0.15 20.58 -6.68
CA ASP A 250 0.94 20.21 -5.50
C ASP A 250 1.25 18.70 -5.55
N ASP A 251 2.40 18.37 -6.09
CA ASP A 251 2.82 16.97 -6.31
C ASP A 251 2.96 16.22 -4.98
N VAL A 252 3.45 16.90 -3.93
CA VAL A 252 3.62 16.30 -2.60
C VAL A 252 2.28 15.98 -1.97
N ARG A 253 1.32 16.92 -2.04
CA ARG A 253 -0.04 16.66 -1.53
C ARG A 253 -0.80 15.66 -2.39
N THR A 254 -0.60 15.67 -3.70
CA THR A 254 -1.18 14.68 -4.61
C THR A 254 -0.73 13.25 -4.25
N HIS A 255 0.54 13.07 -3.87
CA HIS A 255 1.05 11.78 -3.44
C HIS A 255 0.66 11.40 -2.00
N GLY A 256 0.78 12.34 -1.07
CA GLY A 256 0.64 12.08 0.36
C GLY A 256 -0.81 12.09 0.85
N TYR A 257 -1.64 13.00 0.33
CA TYR A 257 -3.01 13.27 0.79
C TYR A 257 -4.04 12.56 -0.09
N VAL A 258 -3.88 11.24 -0.22
CA VAL A 258 -4.76 10.40 -1.06
C VAL A 258 -6.21 10.44 -0.56
N LEU A 259 -6.44 10.44 0.76
CA LEU A 259 -7.79 10.48 1.33
C LEU A 259 -8.60 11.69 0.87
N GLY A 260 -8.01 12.89 0.89
CA GLY A 260 -8.71 14.10 0.43
C GLY A 260 -9.10 14.05 -1.04
N SER A 261 -8.28 13.40 -1.89
CA SER A 261 -8.64 13.16 -3.30
C SER A 261 -9.80 12.19 -3.44
N PHE A 262 -9.85 11.12 -2.63
CA PHE A 262 -10.97 10.17 -2.63
C PHE A 262 -12.26 10.80 -2.11
N LEU A 263 -12.21 11.54 -1.00
CA LEU A 263 -13.36 12.24 -0.42
C LEU A 263 -13.95 13.22 -1.44
N LYS A 264 -13.12 14.10 -2.00
CA LYS A 264 -13.56 15.07 -3.00
C LYS A 264 -14.13 14.40 -4.26
N HIS A 265 -13.50 13.33 -4.73
CA HIS A 265 -13.97 12.60 -5.91
C HIS A 265 -15.29 11.85 -5.65
N ALA A 266 -15.54 11.42 -4.42
CA ALA A 266 -16.82 10.86 -3.97
C ALA A 266 -17.90 11.94 -3.71
N GLY A 267 -17.57 13.23 -3.85
CA GLY A 267 -18.49 14.34 -3.56
C GLY A 267 -18.68 14.61 -2.07
N LEU A 268 -17.72 14.21 -1.24
CA LEU A 268 -17.73 14.41 0.21
C LEU A 268 -16.84 15.59 0.61
N GLU A 269 -17.07 16.11 1.82
CA GLU A 269 -16.20 17.10 2.45
C GLU A 269 -14.82 16.49 2.75
N ASP A 270 -13.78 17.34 2.81
CA ASP A 270 -12.43 16.89 3.16
C ASP A 270 -12.35 16.56 4.66
N ALA A 271 -11.47 15.63 5.02
CA ALA A 271 -11.25 15.21 6.40
C ALA A 271 -9.76 15.28 6.73
N SER A 272 -9.42 16.12 7.69
CA SER A 272 -8.05 16.25 8.21
C SER A 272 -7.85 15.45 9.50
N THR A 273 -8.93 15.01 10.13
CA THR A 273 -8.93 14.22 11.37
C THR A 273 -9.79 12.96 11.26
N PRO A 274 -9.53 11.93 12.08
CA PRO A 274 -10.40 10.76 12.18
C PRO A 274 -11.84 11.10 12.55
N GLU A 275 -12.04 12.07 13.45
CA GLU A 275 -13.37 12.48 13.92
C GLU A 275 -14.18 13.15 12.81
N GLU A 276 -13.56 13.99 11.97
CA GLU A 276 -14.19 14.55 10.77
C GLU A 276 -14.58 13.46 9.77
N LEU A 277 -13.68 12.51 9.51
CA LEU A 277 -13.96 11.38 8.61
C LEU A 277 -15.17 10.58 9.11
N GLN A 278 -15.21 10.25 10.40
CA GLN A 278 -16.32 9.53 10.99
C GLN A 278 -17.65 10.28 10.83
N LYS A 279 -17.66 11.60 11.09
CA LYS A 279 -18.85 12.44 10.94
C LYS A 279 -19.36 12.48 9.49
N ILE A 280 -18.45 12.61 8.52
CA ILE A 280 -18.78 12.60 7.08
C ILE A 280 -19.49 11.30 6.70
N LEU A 281 -18.94 10.16 7.12
CA LEU A 281 -19.48 8.84 6.79
C LEU A 281 -20.84 8.58 7.48
N GLN A 282 -21.00 9.00 8.74
CA GLN A 282 -22.28 8.90 9.44
C GLN A 282 -23.38 9.73 8.76
N ASN A 283 -23.07 10.96 8.36
CA ASN A 283 -24.02 11.82 7.64
C ASN A 283 -24.43 11.21 6.29
N GLN A 284 -23.50 10.52 5.63
CA GLN A 284 -23.77 9.84 4.37
C GLN A 284 -24.66 8.59 4.55
N GLU A 285 -24.48 7.81 5.60
CA GLU A 285 -25.38 6.68 5.90
C GLU A 285 -26.80 7.16 6.23
N LEU A 286 -26.92 8.27 6.96
CA LEU A 286 -28.22 8.86 7.27
C LEU A 286 -28.96 9.33 6.02
N SER A 287 -28.26 9.94 5.06
CA SER A 287 -28.88 10.41 3.81
C SER A 287 -29.33 9.24 2.91
N LYS A 288 -28.59 8.12 2.90
CA LYS A 288 -28.97 6.90 2.18
C LYS A 288 -30.24 6.24 2.72
N ASN A 289 -30.53 6.40 4.01
CA ASN A 289 -31.72 5.83 4.65
C ASN A 289 -32.99 6.69 4.51
N GLN A 290 -32.88 7.91 3.96
CA GLN A 290 -34.00 8.84 3.77
C GLN A 290 -34.62 8.78 2.36
N HIS A 291 -34.06 7.97 1.46
CA HIS A 291 -34.49 7.79 0.07
C HIS A 291 -34.83 6.33 -0.21
#